data_AF-A0AAV1VW75-F1
#
_entry.id   AF-A0AAV1VW75-F1
#
_cell.length_a   1.000
_cell.length_b   1.000
_cell.length_c   1.000
_cell.angle_alpha   90.00
_cell.angle_beta   90.00
_cell.angle_gamma   90.00
#
_symmetry.space_group_name_H-M   'P 1'
#
loop_
_entity.id
_entity.type
_entity.pdbx_description
1 polymer ?
#
loop_
_entity_poly.entity_id
_entity_poly.type
_entity_poly.pdbx_seq_one_letter_code
_entity_poly.pdbx_strand_id
1 'polypeptide(L)' 'MRKRQVVVMKYGECQKNHAANIGGYAVDGCREFMASGDEGTGSALTCAACGCHRNFHKREVDLRPKERFLSNRWLHS' A
#
# COMPACT_ATOMS: atom_id res chain seq x y z
N MET A 1 -27.68 -8.25 4.10
CA MET A 1 -26.83 -7.97 2.91
C MET A 1 -25.46 -7.48 3.38
N ARG A 2 -24.38 -8.26 3.21
CA ARG A 2 -23.02 -7.80 3.57
C ARG A 2 -22.54 -6.81 2.52
N LYS A 3 -22.35 -5.53 2.88
CA LYS A 3 -21.77 -4.50 2.01
C LYS A 3 -20.34 -4.94 1.66
N ARG A 4 -20.05 -5.21 0.38
CA ARG A 4 -18.69 -5.46 -0.11
C ARG A 4 -17.95 -4.13 -0.18
N GLN A 5 -16.95 -3.93 0.67
CA GLN A 5 -16.00 -2.81 0.59
C GLN A 5 -14.81 -3.22 -0.27
N VAL A 6 -14.30 -2.32 -1.11
CA VAL A 6 -13.03 -2.55 -1.82
C VAL A 6 -11.93 -2.06 -0.91
N VAL A 7 -11.04 -2.98 -0.51
CA VAL A 7 -9.85 -2.66 0.29
C VAL A 7 -8.70 -2.48 -0.68
N VAL A 8 -8.21 -1.26 -0.83
CA VAL A 8 -6.98 -0.98 -1.57
C VAL A 8 -5.83 -0.89 -0.57
N MET A 9 -4.79 -1.70 -0.77
CA MET A 9 -3.59 -1.68 0.06
C MET A 9 -2.51 -0.86 -0.66
N LYS A 10 -1.96 0.14 0.03
CA LYS A 10 -0.78 0.91 -0.41
C LYS A 10 0.34 0.80 0.62
N TYR A 11 1.57 0.99 0.18
CA TYR A 11 2.76 0.97 1.04
C TYR A 11 3.48 2.30 0.90
N GLY A 12 3.53 3.07 1.98
CA GLY A 12 4.09 4.43 2.02
C GLY A 12 5.54 4.44 2.46
N GLU A 13 5.82 5.19 3.52
CA GLU A 13 7.18 5.45 4.00
C GLU A 13 7.90 4.21 4.57
N CYS A 14 9.20 4.09 4.32
CA CYS A 14 10.02 3.05 4.95
C CYS A 14 10.28 3.39 6.43
N GLN A 15 10.14 2.41 7.32
CA GLN A 15 10.38 2.55 8.77
C GLN A 15 11.53 1.67 9.27
N LYS A 16 12.30 1.03 8.37
CA LYS A 16 13.45 0.23 8.77
C LYS A 16 14.56 1.13 9.30
N ASN A 17 15.09 0.81 10.49
CA ASN A 17 16.33 1.40 10.96
C ASN A 17 17.52 0.71 10.26
N HIS A 18 18.20 1.42 9.37
CA HIS A 18 19.39 0.95 8.66
C HIS A 18 20.65 1.01 9.51
N ALA A 19 20.68 1.87 10.53
CA ALA A 19 21.82 2.03 11.42
C ALA A 19 21.72 1.17 12.71
N ALA A 20 20.69 0.34 12.85
CA ALA A 20 20.49 -0.49 14.04
C ALA A 20 21.72 -1.35 14.37
N ASN A 21 22.39 -1.89 13.35
CA ASN A 21 23.54 -2.77 13.53
C ASN A 21 24.82 -2.04 14.02
N ILE A 22 24.88 -0.71 13.86
CA ILE A 22 26.00 0.12 14.32
C ILE A 22 25.64 0.91 15.59
N GLY A 23 24.51 0.59 16.24
CA GLY A 23 24.02 1.30 17.42
C GLY A 23 23.39 2.66 17.13
N GLY A 24 23.12 2.98 15.87
CA GLY A 24 22.52 4.24 15.45
C GLY A 24 21.03 4.13 15.10
N TYR A 25 20.45 5.28 14.75
CA TYR A 25 19.11 5.37 14.18
C TYR A 25 19.13 6.19 12.89
N ALA A 26 18.93 5.52 11.75
CA ALA A 26 18.85 6.15 10.45
C ALA A 26 17.83 5.41 9.59
N VAL A 27 16.89 6.14 9.00
CA VAL A 27 15.84 5.59 8.14
C VAL A 27 16.04 6.16 6.74
N ASP A 28 15.97 5.32 5.71
CA ASP A 28 16.28 5.69 4.32
C ASP A 28 15.21 6.60 3.66
N GLY A 29 14.19 7.02 4.41
CA GLY A 29 13.29 8.10 4.03
C GLY A 29 12.53 7.94 2.70
N CYS A 30 12.34 6.72 2.17
CA CYS A 30 11.47 6.51 1.02
C CYS A 30 10.07 7.02 1.35
N ARG A 31 9.46 7.80 0.47
CA ARG A 31 8.11 8.35 0.68
C ARG A 31 7.00 7.42 0.16
N GLU A 32 7.33 6.61 -0.83
CA GLU A 32 6.41 5.66 -1.47
C GLU A 32 7.15 4.35 -1.76
N PHE A 33 6.46 3.22 -1.63
CA PHE A 33 7.00 1.93 -2.03
C PHE A 33 6.95 1.79 -3.56
N MET A 34 8.12 1.54 -4.15
CA MET A 34 8.25 1.19 -5.56
C MET A 34 8.78 -0.24 -5.66
N ALA A 35 8.01 -1.13 -6.27
CA ALA A 35 8.42 -2.51 -6.49
C ALA A 35 9.64 -2.57 -7.43
N SER A 36 10.66 -3.37 -7.08
CA SER A 36 11.86 -3.55 -7.92
C SER A 36 11.65 -4.50 -9.11
N GLY A 37 10.50 -5.14 -9.24
CA GLY A 37 10.22 -6.10 -10.31
C GLY A 37 8.73 -6.36 -10.52
N ASP A 38 8.44 -7.28 -11.44
CA ASP A 38 7.09 -7.53 -11.93
C ASP A 38 6.17 -8.20 -10.91
N GLU A 39 4.87 -7.91 -11.02
CA GLU A 39 3.84 -8.45 -10.14
C GLU A 39 3.88 -9.99 -10.09
N GLY A 40 3.89 -10.54 -8.87
CA GLY A 40 3.99 -11.99 -8.65
C GLY A 40 5.42 -12.53 -8.52
N THR A 41 6.45 -11.72 -8.78
CA THR A 41 7.85 -12.09 -8.52
C THR A 41 8.27 -11.75 -7.09
N GLY A 42 9.31 -12.42 -6.57
CA GLY A 42 9.91 -12.06 -5.27
C GLY A 42 10.42 -10.62 -5.24
N SER A 43 10.89 -10.11 -6.38
CA SER A 43 11.36 -8.74 -6.56
C SER A 43 10.27 -7.69 -6.38
N ALA A 44 8.99 -8.03 -6.61
CA ALA A 44 7.87 -7.12 -6.36
C ALA A 44 7.60 -6.86 -4.87
N LEU A 45 8.21 -7.65 -3.99
CA LEU A 45 8.11 -7.48 -2.54
C LEU A 45 9.20 -6.56 -1.98
N THR A 46 10.16 -6.16 -2.81
CA THR A 46 11.33 -5.36 -2.44
C THR A 46 11.21 -3.95 -3.01
N CYS A 47 11.59 -2.97 -2.21
CA CYS A 47 11.60 -1.56 -2.59
C CYS A 47 12.82 -1.25 -3.46
N ALA A 48 12.60 -0.65 -4.63
CA ALA A 48 13.65 -0.24 -5.56
C ALA A 48 14.53 0.89 -5.00
N ALA A 49 13.98 1.72 -4.10
CA ALA A 49 14.69 2.88 -3.55
C ALA A 49 15.62 2.52 -2.36
N CYS A 50 15.18 1.67 -1.42
CA CYS A 50 15.94 1.33 -0.20
C CYS A 50 16.27 -0.16 -0.05
N GLY A 51 15.89 -1.00 -1.01
CA GLY A 51 16.09 -2.45 -0.95
C GLY A 51 15.33 -3.17 0.17
N CYS A 52 14.44 -2.47 0.89
CA CYS A 52 13.70 -3.05 2.01
C CYS A 52 12.48 -3.81 1.52
N HIS A 53 12.12 -4.87 2.24
CA HIS A 53 10.85 -5.56 1.99
C HIS A 53 9.66 -4.63 2.29
N ARG A 54 8.56 -4.75 1.53
CA ARG A 54 7.33 -3.94 1.68
C ARG A 54 6.74 -3.93 3.09
N ASN A 55 7.04 -4.94 3.91
CA ASN A 55 6.59 -5.03 5.31
C ASN A 55 7.25 -3.97 6.22
N PHE A 56 8.42 -3.46 5.84
CA PHE A 56 9.05 -2.34 6.53
C PHE A 56 8.47 -0.98 6.10
N HIS A 57 7.63 -0.97 5.07
CA HIS A 57 6.91 0.22 4.66
C HIS A 57 5.56 0.29 5.36
N LYS A 58 5.14 1.51 5.71
CA LYS A 58 3.86 1.78 6.34
C LYS A 58 2.72 1.30 5.45
N ARG A 59 1.86 0.43 5.99
CA ARG A 59 0.68 -0.08 5.29
C ARG A 59 -0.47 0.91 5.41
N GLU A 60 -0.95 1.38 4.28
CA GLU A 60 -2.10 2.27 4.18
C GLU A 60 -3.28 1.50 3.57
N VAL A 61 -4.40 1.48 4.31
CA VAL A 61 -5.61 0.78 3.93
C VAL A 61 -6.64 1.80 3.50
N ASP A 62 -6.94 1.85 2.21
CA ASP A 62 -7.98 2.71 1.65
C ASP A 62 -9.25 1.88 1.44
N LEU A 63 -10.26 2.18 2.26
CA LEU A 63 -11.57 1.53 2.22
C LEU A 63 -12.51 2.36 1.34
N ARG A 64 -12.60 1.98 0.06
CA ARG A 64 -13.49 2.66 -0.87
C ARG A 64 -14.87 2.00 -0.86
N PRO A 65 -15.95 2.77 -0.62
CA PRO A 65 -17.29 2.26 -0.82
C PRO A 65 -17.44 1.95 -2.32
N LYS A 66 -17.77 0.69 -2.65
CA LYS A 66 -18.12 0.34 -4.02
C LYS A 66 -19.43 1.06 -4.32
N GLU A 67 -19.39 2.08 -5.18
CA GLU A 67 -20.57 2.86 -5.54
C GLU A 67 -21.71 1.90 -5.91
N ARG A 68 -22.77 1.92 -5.11
CA ARG A 68 -24.04 1.35 -5.54
C ARG A 68 -24.52 2.30 -6.63
N PHE A 69 -24.38 1.91 -7.89
CA PHE A 69 -25.19 2.44 -8.96
C PHE A 69 -26.64 2.43 -8.46
N LEU A 70 -27.17 3.60 -8.10
CA LEU A 70 -28.60 3.82 -7.97
C LEU A 70 -29.14 3.92 -9.39
N SER A 71 -29.05 2.83 -10.15
CA SER A 71 -29.77 2.73 -11.41
C SER A 71 -31.25 2.51 -11.08
N ASN A 72 -31.99 3.61 -11.21
CA ASN A 72 -33.40 3.70 -11.57
C ASN A 72 -34.44 3.64 -10.44
N ARG A 73 -34.94 4.84 -10.04
CA ARG A 73 -36.37 5.05 -9.75
C ARG A 73 -36.80 6.51 -9.93
N TRP A 74 -36.62 7.04 -11.14
CA TRP A 74 -37.38 8.19 -11.65
C TRP A 74 -37.78 7.86 -13.09
N LEU A 75 -38.71 6.92 -13.26
CA LEU A 75 -39.44 6.73 -14.51
C LEU A 75 -40.93 6.82 -14.18
N HIS A 76 -41.49 7.94 -14.63
CA HIS A 76 -42.90 8.28 -14.79
C HIS A 76 -43.65 8.82 -13.55
N SER A 77 -43.83 10.14 -13.55
CA SER A 77 -45.02 10.84 -13.06
C SER A 77 -46.29 10.39 -13.78
#